data_AF-A0AAV6ACM3-F1
#
_entry.id   AF-A0AAV6ACM3-F1
#
_cell.length_a   1.000
_cell.length_b   1.000
_cell.length_c   1.000
_cell.angle_alpha   90.00
_cell.angle_beta   90.00
_cell.angle_gamma   90.00
#
_symmetry.space_group_name_H-M   'P 1'
#
loop_
_entity.id
_entity.type
_entity.pdbx_description
1 polymer ?
#
loop_
_entity_poly.entity_id
_entity_poly.type
_entity_poly.pdbx_seq_one_letter_code
_entity_poly.pdbx_strand_id
1 'polypeptide(L)'
;MRSRAGLVAGLVLALVTSAGAQAPVPEVQTTESRGLRIQWTVEPQTRDFNAVCGHIYNDQRVSARNVSLMVQSVDNDRVVSRNIPNVAREIVGQSGFQFCGTVLRAPAYRVIVTEVDWDTTQGQ
;
A
#
# COMPACT_ATOMS: atom_id res chain seq x y z
N MET A 1 57.80 -30.56 -28.73
CA MET A 1 57.14 -31.88 -28.85
C MET A 1 55.94 -31.94 -27.91
N ARG A 2 54.75 -32.22 -28.47
CA ARG A 2 53.51 -32.78 -27.88
C ARG A 2 53.00 -32.27 -26.51
N SER A 3 51.78 -31.72 -26.52
CA SER A 3 50.60 -32.23 -25.77
C SER A 3 49.38 -31.37 -26.11
N ARG A 4 48.42 -31.86 -26.89
CA ARG A 4 47.29 -32.76 -26.58
C ARG A 4 46.04 -31.98 -26.20
N ALA A 5 45.05 -32.14 -27.08
CA ALA A 5 43.71 -31.60 -27.04
C ALA A 5 42.93 -32.07 -25.80
N GLY A 6 41.98 -31.23 -25.38
CA GLY A 6 40.89 -31.59 -24.48
C GLY A 6 39.67 -30.75 -24.83
N LEU A 7 38.82 -31.29 -25.72
CA LEU A 7 37.49 -30.76 -26.01
C LEU A 7 36.63 -30.99 -24.77
N VAL A 8 36.14 -29.92 -24.14
CA VAL A 8 35.07 -30.01 -23.12
C VAL A 8 33.78 -29.58 -23.80
N ALA A 9 32.91 -30.56 -24.06
CA ALA A 9 31.58 -30.34 -24.59
C ALA A 9 30.72 -29.67 -23.51
N GLY A 10 30.48 -28.37 -23.64
CA GLY A 10 29.56 -27.62 -22.81
C GLY A 10 28.12 -27.95 -23.18
N LEU A 11 27.42 -28.63 -22.29
CA LEU A 11 25.97 -28.82 -22.33
C LEU A 11 25.31 -27.45 -22.16
N VAL A 12 24.81 -26.85 -23.24
CA VAL A 12 24.02 -25.62 -23.20
C VAL A 12 22.63 -25.99 -22.68
N LEU A 13 22.41 -25.79 -21.38
CA LEU A 13 21.05 -25.71 -20.83
C LEU A 13 20.38 -24.48 -21.45
N ALA A 14 19.48 -24.69 -22.39
CA ALA A 14 18.54 -23.67 -22.81
C ALA A 14 17.59 -23.39 -21.63
N LEU A 15 17.88 -22.37 -20.82
CA LEU A 15 16.90 -21.83 -19.90
C LEU A 15 15.79 -21.20 -20.74
N VAL A 16 14.67 -21.90 -20.83
CA VAL A 16 13.40 -21.35 -21.30
C VAL A 16 12.96 -20.33 -20.24
N THR A 17 13.39 -19.08 -20.38
CA THR A 17 12.83 -17.96 -19.62
C THR A 17 11.43 -17.70 -20.19
N SER A 18 10.41 -18.29 -19.56
CA SER A 18 9.04 -17.87 -19.77
C SER A 18 8.91 -16.43 -19.28
N ALA A 19 8.93 -15.49 -20.23
CA ALA A 19 8.53 -14.11 -20.00
C ALA A 19 7.03 -14.09 -19.71
N GLY A 20 6.64 -14.49 -18.50
CA GLY A 20 5.33 -14.16 -17.98
C GLY A 20 5.26 -12.64 -17.91
N ALA A 21 4.38 -12.04 -18.70
CA ALA A 21 4.06 -10.62 -18.60
C ALA A 21 3.58 -10.37 -17.17
N GLN A 22 4.47 -9.88 -16.31
CA GLN A 22 4.12 -9.45 -14.97
C GLN A 22 3.17 -8.28 -15.16
N ALA A 23 1.91 -8.44 -14.73
CA ALA A 23 0.98 -7.34 -14.69
C ALA A 23 1.62 -6.22 -13.85
N PRO A 24 1.60 -4.96 -14.30
CA PRO A 24 2.20 -3.87 -13.54
C PRO A 24 1.56 -3.83 -12.17
N VAL A 25 2.39 -3.98 -11.13
CA VAL A 25 1.96 -3.81 -9.75
C VAL A 25 1.66 -2.33 -9.57
N PRO A 26 0.45 -1.97 -9.10
CA PRO A 26 0.11 -0.57 -8.93
C PRO A 26 1.04 0.09 -7.91
N GLU A 27 1.43 1.33 -8.19
CA GLU A 27 2.21 2.10 -7.23
C GLU A 27 1.34 2.47 -6.03
N VAL A 28 1.86 2.25 -4.82
CA VAL A 28 1.15 2.49 -3.57
C VAL A 28 1.91 3.52 -2.73
N GLN A 29 1.21 4.55 -2.27
CA GLN A 29 1.80 5.61 -1.45
C GLN A 29 0.97 5.85 -0.18
N THR A 30 1.67 6.06 0.94
CA THR A 30 1.05 6.38 2.23
C THR A 30 1.57 7.72 2.72
N THR A 31 0.68 8.60 3.15
CA THR A 31 1.08 9.77 3.94
C THR A 31 0.96 9.42 5.42
N GLU A 32 2.08 9.30 6.10
CA GLU A 32 2.12 9.03 7.54
C GLU A 32 1.80 10.30 8.34
N SER A 33 0.98 10.14 9.38
CA SER A 33 0.85 11.14 10.45
C SER A 33 1.68 10.65 11.64
N ARG A 34 2.27 11.58 12.41
CA ARG A 34 3.19 11.24 13.51
C ARG A 34 2.52 10.26 14.48
N GLY A 35 2.96 9.00 14.47
CA GLY A 35 2.45 7.96 15.37
C GLY A 35 1.28 7.12 14.83
N LEU A 36 0.79 7.40 13.62
CA LEU A 36 -0.15 6.55 12.90
C LEU A 36 0.57 5.84 11.76
N ARG A 37 0.51 4.50 11.78
CA ARG A 37 1.08 3.65 10.74
C ARG A 37 -0.05 2.97 9.97
N ILE A 38 0.06 2.93 8.64
CA ILE A 38 -0.99 2.35 7.79
C ILE A 38 -0.40 1.20 6.98
N GLN A 39 -1.10 0.07 6.97
CA GLN A 39 -0.83 -1.08 6.11
C GLN A 39 -2.08 -1.40 5.30
N TRP A 40 -1.93 -1.55 3.99
CA TRP A 40 -3.08 -1.70 3.11
C TRP A 40 -2.72 -2.41 1.81
N THR A 41 -3.75 -2.90 1.14
CA THR A 41 -3.67 -3.60 -0.15
C THR A 41 -4.71 -3.03 -1.11
N VAL A 42 -4.52 -3.33 -2.40
CA VAL A 42 -5.49 -3.03 -3.46
C VAL A 42 -6.03 -4.35 -3.98
N GLU A 43 -7.34 -4.49 -3.95
CA GLU A 43 -8.04 -5.69 -4.39
C GLU A 43 -9.02 -5.35 -5.51
N PRO A 44 -8.98 -6.04 -6.66
CA PRO A 44 -10.00 -5.92 -7.69
C PRO A 44 -11.40 -6.22 -7.13
N GLN A 45 -12.36 -5.31 -7.31
CA GLN A 45 -13.76 -5.54 -6.94
C GLN A 45 -14.62 -5.78 -8.18
N THR A 46 -14.48 -4.91 -9.17
CA THR A 46 -15.17 -5.04 -10.46
C THR A 46 -14.23 -4.67 -11.61
N ARG A 47 -14.76 -4.59 -12.83
CA ARG A 47 -14.01 -4.11 -13.99
C ARG A 47 -13.41 -2.73 -13.73
N ASP A 48 -14.21 -1.80 -13.20
CA ASP A 48 -13.86 -0.38 -13.13
C ASP A 48 -13.46 0.08 -11.73
N PHE A 49 -13.64 -0.77 -10.72
CA PHE A 49 -13.40 -0.42 -9.32
C PHE A 49 -12.46 -1.40 -8.62
N ASN A 50 -11.60 -0.84 -7.77
CA ASN A 50 -10.78 -1.57 -6.81
C ASN A 50 -11.17 -1.14 -5.38
N ALA A 51 -11.10 -2.08 -4.45
CA ALA A 51 -11.11 -1.78 -3.03
C ALA A 51 -9.67 -1.52 -2.55
N VAL A 52 -9.51 -0.49 -1.74
CA VAL A 52 -8.31 -0.21 -0.97
C VAL A 52 -8.64 -0.46 0.49
N CYS A 53 -8.16 -1.60 1.00
CA CYS A 53 -8.47 -2.07 2.34
C CYS A 53 -7.21 -2.19 3.17
N GLY A 54 -7.31 -1.91 4.46
CA GLY A 54 -6.15 -1.92 5.33
C GLY A 54 -6.47 -1.71 6.79
N HIS A 55 -5.39 -1.57 7.55
CA HIS A 55 -5.42 -1.23 8.96
C HIS A 55 -4.63 0.05 9.20
N ILE A 56 -5.20 0.93 10.01
CA ILE A 56 -4.50 2.05 10.62
C ILE A 56 -4.18 1.68 12.07
N TYR A 57 -2.92 1.81 12.45
CA TYR A 57 -2.41 1.50 13.78
C TYR A 57 -2.02 2.79 14.48
N ASN A 58 -2.43 2.92 15.73
CA ASN A 58 -1.95 3.94 16.63
C ASN A 58 -0.77 3.38 17.44
N ASP A 59 0.44 3.76 17.05
CA ASP A 59 1.67 3.32 17.71
C ASP A 59 1.98 4.17 18.97
N GLN A 60 1.16 5.19 19.27
CA GLN A 60 1.27 6.01 20.49
C GLN A 60 0.56 5.35 21.67
N ARG A 61 0.89 5.81 22.89
CA ARG A 61 0.21 5.40 24.13
C ARG A 61 -1.10 6.15 24.39
N VAL A 62 -1.31 7.28 23.72
CA VAL A 62 -2.52 8.11 23.84
C VAL A 62 -3.49 7.81 22.70
N SER A 63 -4.78 8.03 22.93
CA SER A 63 -5.81 7.86 21.89
C SER A 63 -5.65 8.88 20.77
N ALA A 64 -5.91 8.45 19.54
CA ALA A 64 -6.12 9.29 18.38
C ALA A 64 -7.63 9.45 18.16
N ARG A 65 -8.13 10.68 18.15
CA ARG A 65 -9.55 11.04 17.96
C ARG A 65 -9.74 11.72 16.62
N ASN A 66 -10.97 11.73 16.12
CA ASN A 66 -11.36 12.40 14.87
C ASN A 66 -10.44 12.05 13.69
N VAL A 67 -10.04 10.77 13.62
CA VAL A 67 -9.13 10.30 12.58
C VAL A 67 -9.88 10.25 11.25
N SER A 68 -9.42 11.03 10.29
CA SER A 68 -9.96 11.03 8.93
C SER A 68 -8.92 10.48 7.95
N LEU A 69 -9.37 9.56 7.10
CA LEU A 69 -8.58 8.99 6.00
C LEU A 69 -9.16 9.39 4.65
N MET A 70 -8.29 9.44 3.66
CA MET A 70 -8.68 9.60 2.27
C MET A 70 -7.94 8.60 1.40
N VAL A 71 -8.70 7.82 0.64
CA VAL A 71 -8.20 6.94 -0.42
C VAL A 71 -8.33 7.66 -1.74
N GLN A 72 -7.27 7.62 -2.56
CA GLN A 72 -7.26 8.18 -3.91
C GLN A 72 -6.78 7.14 -4.91
N SER A 73 -7.35 7.19 -6.11
CA SER A 73 -6.75 6.56 -7.28
C SER A 73 -6.15 7.64 -8.19
N VAL A 74 -4.96 7.35 -8.72
CA VAL A 74 -4.09 8.30 -9.41
C VAL A 74 -3.68 7.72 -10.76
N ASP A 75 -3.80 8.56 -11.79
CA ASP A 75 -3.36 8.26 -13.16
C ASP A 75 -2.62 9.48 -13.71
N ASN A 76 -1.38 9.29 -14.17
CA ASN A 76 -0.48 10.36 -14.62
C ASN A 76 -0.44 11.56 -13.64
N ASP A 77 -0.18 11.28 -12.35
CA ASP A 77 -0.16 12.23 -11.24
C ASP A 77 -1.47 12.96 -10.92
N ARG A 78 -2.54 12.70 -11.69
CA ARG A 78 -3.86 13.26 -11.46
C ARG A 78 -4.71 12.31 -10.62
N VAL A 79 -5.38 12.86 -9.59
CA VAL A 79 -6.42 12.13 -8.85
C VAL A 79 -7.64 11.96 -9.75
N VAL A 80 -8.01 10.70 -10.04
CA VAL A 80 -9.16 10.35 -10.90
C VAL A 80 -10.35 9.86 -10.09
N SER A 81 -10.13 9.38 -8.86
CA SER A 81 -11.20 9.03 -7.92
C SER A 81 -10.75 9.23 -6.47
N ARG A 82 -11.72 9.42 -5.58
CA ARG A 82 -11.51 9.66 -4.16
C ARG A 82 -12.62 9.00 -3.34
N ASN A 83 -12.25 8.43 -2.21
CA ASN A 83 -13.16 7.89 -1.22
C ASN A 83 -12.69 8.27 0.19
N ILE A 84 -13.64 8.60 1.08
CA ILE A 84 -13.38 8.82 2.50
C ILE A 84 -13.96 7.60 3.22
N PRO A 85 -13.14 6.60 3.57
CA PRO A 85 -13.64 5.40 4.23
C PRO A 85 -14.07 5.71 5.66
N ASN A 86 -14.94 4.87 6.21
CA ASN A 86 -15.27 4.93 7.63
C ASN A 86 -14.03 4.54 8.45
N VAL A 87 -13.69 5.36 9.43
CA VAL A 87 -12.67 5.12 10.44
C VAL A 87 -13.31 5.34 11.80
N ALA A 88 -12.91 4.56 12.81
CA ALA A 88 -13.38 4.79 14.16
C ALA A 88 -13.14 6.24 14.59
N ARG A 89 -14.13 6.82 15.29
CA ARG A 89 -14.02 8.15 15.91
C ARG A 89 -12.82 8.24 16.86
N GLU A 90 -12.43 7.12 17.45
CA GLU A 90 -11.28 6.99 18.33
C GLU A 90 -10.52 5.69 18.00
N ILE A 91 -9.20 5.79 17.86
CA ILE A 91 -8.27 4.67 17.82
C ILE A 91 -7.43 4.74 19.10
N VAL A 92 -7.71 3.85 20.05
CA VAL A 92 -7.04 3.78 21.35
C VAL A 92 -5.53 3.62 21.16
N GLY A 93 -4.74 4.14 22.10
CA GLY A 93 -3.29 3.92 22.11
C GLY A 93 -2.91 2.44 21.96
N GLN A 94 -1.89 2.16 21.15
CA GLN A 94 -1.37 0.81 20.87
C GLN A 94 -2.40 -0.16 20.27
N SER A 95 -3.42 0.38 19.60
CA SER A 95 -4.46 -0.41 18.93
C SER A 95 -4.52 -0.10 17.43
N GLY A 96 -5.47 -0.71 16.71
CA GLY A 96 -5.69 -0.42 15.30
C GLY A 96 -7.15 -0.55 14.89
N PHE A 97 -7.47 -0.03 13.71
CA PHE A 97 -8.79 -0.07 13.12
C PHE A 97 -8.72 -0.42 11.64
N GLN A 98 -9.66 -1.26 11.18
CA GLN A 98 -9.76 -1.65 9.78
C GLN A 98 -10.54 -0.61 8.98
N PHE A 99 -10.07 -0.27 7.79
CA PHE A 99 -10.80 0.56 6.84
C PHE A 99 -10.86 -0.11 5.47
N CYS A 100 -11.86 0.26 4.68
CA CYS A 100 -11.98 -0.10 3.27
C CYS A 100 -12.63 1.05 2.50
N GLY A 101 -12.02 1.45 1.38
CA GLY A 101 -12.57 2.45 0.46
C GLY A 101 -12.58 1.95 -0.97
N THR A 102 -13.68 2.18 -1.69
CA THR A 102 -13.81 1.82 -3.11
C THR A 102 -13.51 3.02 -3.99
N VAL A 103 -12.59 2.85 -4.93
CA VAL A 103 -12.18 3.89 -5.90
C VAL A 103 -12.09 3.31 -7.30
N LEU A 104 -12.04 4.17 -8.32
CA LEU A 104 -11.80 3.74 -9.69
C LEU A 104 -10.46 2.99 -9.82
N ARG A 105 -10.42 1.98 -10.68
CA ARG A 105 -9.20 1.30 -11.09
C ARG A 105 -8.23 2.31 -11.71
N ALA A 106 -6.98 2.33 -11.26
CA ALA A 106 -5.93 3.22 -11.77
C ALA A 106 -4.53 2.57 -11.60
N PRO A 107 -3.49 3.12 -12.27
CA PRO A 107 -2.12 2.64 -12.12
C PRO A 107 -1.51 2.88 -10.72
N ALA A 108 -2.01 3.85 -9.97
CA ALA A 108 -1.49 4.19 -8.65
C ALA A 108 -2.60 4.51 -7.63
N TYR A 109 -2.29 4.34 -6.35
CA TYR A 109 -3.19 4.58 -5.23
C TYR A 109 -2.49 5.28 -4.08
N ARG A 110 -3.25 6.11 -3.36
CA ARG A 110 -2.77 6.80 -2.16
C ARG A 110 -3.72 6.58 -0.99
N VAL A 111 -3.17 6.35 0.20
CA VAL A 111 -3.91 6.44 1.47
C VAL A 111 -3.30 7.56 2.30
N ILE A 112 -4.12 8.53 2.68
CA ILE A 112 -3.69 9.79 3.28
C ILE A 112 -4.45 9.97 4.60
N VAL A 113 -3.73 10.19 5.70
CA VAL A 113 -4.32 10.75 6.93
C VAL A 113 -4.56 12.23 6.70
N THR A 114 -5.82 12.67 6.73
CA THR A 114 -6.17 14.07 6.52
C THR A 114 -6.40 14.82 7.82
N GLU A 115 -6.72 14.11 8.90
CA GLU A 115 -7.01 14.68 10.21
C GLU A 115 -6.69 13.67 11.32
N VAL A 116 -6.18 14.17 12.43
CA VAL A 116 -6.05 13.43 13.69
C VAL A 116 -5.92 14.42 14.84
N ASP A 117 -6.73 14.21 15.88
CA ASP A 117 -6.62 14.89 17.16
C ASP A 117 -6.00 13.94 18.18
N TRP A 118 -4.83 14.27 18.69
CA TRP A 118 -4.22 13.48 19.75
C TRP A 118 -4.80 13.87 21.11
N ASP A 119 -5.15 12.87 21.93
CA ASP A 119 -5.51 13.07 23.33
C ASP A 119 -4.25 13.43 24.14
N THR A 120 -3.68 14.60 23.85
CA THR A 120 -2.64 15.18 24.67
C THR A 120 -3.37 15.87 25.81
N THR A 121 -3.57 15.15 26.90
CA THR A 121 -3.69 15.81 28.21
C THR A 121 -2.38 16.57 28.43
N GLN A 122 -2.26 17.78 27.89
CA GLN A 122 -1.29 18.75 28.38
C GLN A 122 -1.82 19.18 29.74
N GLY A 123 -1.51 18.38 30.76
CA GLY A 123 -1.56 18.85 32.13
C GLY A 123 -0.45 19.87 32.29
N GLN A 124 -0.81 21.15 32.20
CA GLN A 124 -0.29 22.23 33.03
C GLN A 124 -1.25 23.43 33.00
#